data_AF-A0A9E5G369-F1
#
_entry.id   AF-A0A9E5G369-F1
#
_cell.length_a   1.000
_cell.length_b   1.000
_cell.length_c   1.000
_cell.angle_alpha   90.00
_cell.angle_beta   90.00
_cell.angle_gamma   90.00
#
_symmetry.space_group_name_H-M   'P 1'
#
loop_
_entity.id
_entity.type
_entity.pdbx_description
1 polymer ?
#
loop_
_entity_poly.entity_id
_entity_poly.type
_entity_poly.pdbx_seq_one_letter_code
_entity_poly.pdbx_strand_id
1 'polypeptide(L)' 'THHWEDFITPLELSDLLADAGFAMGNPKGISWSPLKGLHLSDDLSLNYIVTAVKA' A
#
# COMPACT_ATOMS: atom_id res chain seq x y z
N THR A 1 15.27 11.56 -9.00
CA THR A 1 14.19 10.72 -9.59
C THR A 1 13.54 9.78 -8.58
N HIS A 2 13.93 9.87 -7.30
CA HIS A 2 13.46 9.02 -6.22
C HIS A 2 13.20 9.96 -5.03
N HIS A 3 12.20 10.82 -5.19
CA HIS A 3 11.76 11.79 -4.20
C HIS A 3 10.81 11.07 -3.25
N TRP A 4 11.31 10.73 -2.06
CA TRP A 4 10.53 9.96 -1.07
C TRP A 4 9.33 10.77 -0.58
N GLU A 5 9.45 12.08 -0.62
CA GLU A 5 8.40 13.06 -0.31
C GLU A 5 7.18 12.99 -1.24
N ASP A 6 7.31 12.42 -2.45
CA ASP A 6 6.19 12.24 -3.37
C ASP A 6 5.39 10.95 -3.08
N PHE A 7 5.84 10.12 -2.13
CA PHE A 7 5.22 8.85 -1.81
C PHE A 7 4.08 9.03 -0.79
N ILE A 8 2.85 8.97 -1.28
CA ILE A 8 1.64 9.00 -0.45
C ILE A 8 1.73 7.89 0.59
N THR A 9 1.46 8.20 1.86
CA THR A 9 1.42 7.22 2.94
C THR A 9 0.14 6.37 2.87
N PRO A 10 0.10 5.17 3.47
CA PRO A 10 -1.12 4.37 3.53
C PRO A 10 -2.31 5.11 4.17
N LEU A 11 -2.04 6.02 5.13
CA LEU A 11 -3.08 6.81 5.78
C LEU A 11 -3.64 7.87 4.82
N GLU A 12 -2.77 8.63 4.13
CA GLU A 12 -3.21 9.62 3.14
C GLU A 12 -3.98 8.95 1.98
N LEU A 13 -3.56 7.77 1.53
CA LEU A 13 -4.32 7.02 0.53
C LEU A 13 -5.69 6.58 1.06
N SER A 14 -5.79 6.18 2.33
CA SER A 14 -7.07 5.83 2.96
C SER A 14 -8.05 7.00 2.91
N ASP A 15 -7.60 8.20 3.23
CA ASP A 15 -8.43 9.41 3.20
C ASP A 15 -8.87 9.74 1.76
N LEU A 16 -7.96 9.67 0.79
CA LEU A 16 -8.28 9.88 -0.63
C LEU A 16 -9.30 8.85 -1.17
N LEU A 17 -9.18 7.59 -0.78
CA LEU A 17 -10.14 6.55 -1.16
C LEU A 17 -11.51 6.78 -0.53
N ALA A 18 -11.55 7.20 0.74
CA ALA A 18 -12.79 7.52 1.43
C ALA A 18 -13.53 8.69 0.76
N ASP A 19 -12.81 9.77 0.42
CA ASP A 19 -13.37 10.92 -0.31
C ASP A 19 -13.90 10.52 -1.70
N ALA A 20 -13.30 9.50 -2.32
CA ALA A 20 -13.76 8.92 -3.58
C ALA A 20 -14.91 7.90 -3.43
N GLY A 21 -15.39 7.61 -2.22
CA GLY A 21 -16.48 6.67 -1.95
C GLY A 21 -16.06 5.20 -1.91
N PHE A 22 -14.81 4.93 -1.56
CA PHE A 22 -14.27 3.57 -1.40
C PHE A 22 -13.85 3.30 0.04
N ALA A 23 -14.06 2.07 0.50
CA ALA A 23 -13.44 1.53 1.70
C ALA A 23 -12.11 0.85 1.33
N MET A 24 -11.02 1.24 2.00
CA MET A 24 -9.70 0.63 1.83
C MET A 24 -9.56 -0.64 2.66
N GLY A 25 -9.01 -1.71 2.07
CA GLY A 25 -8.61 -2.93 2.77
C GLY A 25 -7.29 -2.77 3.54
N ASN A 26 -6.87 -3.83 4.21
CA ASN A 26 -5.62 -3.81 4.99
C ASN A 26 -4.39 -3.75 4.05
N PRO A 27 -3.52 -2.71 4.15
CA PRO A 27 -2.31 -2.63 3.34
C PRO A 27 -1.35 -3.79 3.62
N LYS A 28 -0.65 -4.22 2.56
CA LYS A 28 0.44 -5.20 2.61
C LYS A 28 1.63 -4.68 1.82
N GLY A 29 2.84 -5.03 2.22
CA GLY A 29 4.03 -4.81 1.42
C GLY A 29 4.28 -5.95 0.44
N ILE A 30 5.13 -5.69 -0.53
CA ILE A 30 5.72 -6.70 -1.40
C ILE A 30 7.20 -6.80 -1.02
N SER A 31 7.58 -7.96 -0.50
CA SER A 31 8.95 -8.28 -0.11
C SER A 31 9.53 -9.36 -1.01
N TRP A 32 10.86 -9.49 -1.04
CA TRP A 32 11.55 -10.54 -1.76
C TRP A 32 12.40 -11.39 -0.82
N SER A 33 12.43 -12.70 -1.05
CA SER A 33 13.47 -13.57 -0.49
C SER A 33 13.85 -14.66 -1.51
N PRO A 34 15.08 -15.21 -1.45
CA PRO A 34 15.51 -16.23 -2.40
C PRO A 34 14.62 -17.49 -2.41
N LEU A 35 14.00 -17.83 -1.27
CA LEU A 35 13.18 -19.03 -1.11
C LEU A 35 11.73 -18.84 -1.58
N LYS A 36 11.21 -17.61 -1.58
CA LYS A 36 9.80 -17.31 -1.87
C LYS A 36 9.59 -16.45 -3.10
N GLY A 37 10.64 -15.85 -3.65
CA GLY A 37 10.50 -14.78 -4.64
C GLY A 37 9.77 -13.57 -4.06
N LEU A 38 9.04 -12.85 -4.91
CA LEU A 38 8.15 -11.77 -4.49
C LEU A 38 6.94 -12.34 -3.75
N HIS A 39 6.65 -11.81 -2.57
CA HIS A 39 5.56 -12.26 -1.73
C HIS A 39 4.96 -11.10 -0.94
N LEU A 40 3.71 -11.26 -0.52
CA LEU A 40 3.07 -10.31 0.38
C LEU A 40 3.70 -10.37 1.77
N SER A 41 3.80 -9.20 2.39
CA SER A 41 4.43 -8.98 3.69
C SER A 41 3.60 -8.00 4.52
N ASP A 42 3.79 -8.04 5.83
CA ASP A 42 3.27 -7.02 6.75
C ASP A 42 4.22 -5.82 6.89
N ASP A 43 5.40 -5.88 6.29
CA ASP A 43 6.37 -4.78 6.25
C ASP A 43 6.00 -3.75 5.17
N LEU A 44 5.68 -2.53 5.60
CA LEU A 44 5.28 -1.41 4.73
C LEU A 44 6.40 -0.38 4.53
N SER A 45 7.62 -0.62 5.03
CA SER A 45 8.67 0.41 5.06
C SER A 45 9.19 0.83 3.68
N LEU A 46 9.00 -0.03 2.67
CA LEU A 46 9.49 0.18 1.30
C LEU A 46 8.35 0.48 0.31
N ASN A 47 7.23 -0.22 0.44
CA ASN A 47 6.09 -0.13 -0.46
C ASN A 47 4.83 -0.68 0.21
N TYR A 48 3.68 -0.43 -0.41
CA TYR A 48 2.42 -1.03 -0.01
C TYR A 48 1.49 -1.26 -1.21
N ILE A 49 0.60 -2.23 -1.08
CA ILE A 49 -0.52 -2.52 -1.97
C ILE A 49 -1.79 -2.69 -1.13
N VAL A 50 -2.91 -2.21 -1.66
CA VAL A 50 -4.23 -2.23 -1.00
C VAL A 50 -5.28 -2.77 -1.96
N THR A 51 -6.35 -3.32 -1.39
CA THR A 51 -7.62 -3.45 -2.09
C THR A 51 -8.50 -2.24 -1.78
N ALA A 52 -9.38 -1.87 -2.70
CA ALA A 52 -10.40 -0.84 -2.48
C ALA A 52 -11.74 -1.37 -2.99
N VAL A 53 -12.79 -1.20 -2.20
CA VAL A 53 -14.15 -1.65 -2.53
C VAL A 53 -15.07 -0.44 -2.46
N LYS A 54 -15.95 -0.28 -3.44
CA LYS A 54 -16.94 0.80 -3.42
C LYS A 54 -17.85 0.63 -2.20
N ALA A 55 -18.04 1.70 -1.44
CA ALA A 55 -18.94 1.74 -0.29
C ALA A 55 -20.42 1.70 -0.72
#